data_AF-A0A9Q9ZDP8-F1
#
_entry.id   AF-A0A9Q9ZDP8-F1
#
_cell.length_a   1.000
_cell.length_b   1.000
_cell.length_c   1.000
_cell.angle_alpha   90.00
_cell.angle_beta   90.00
_cell.angle_gamma   90.00
#
_symmetry.space_group_name_H-M   'P 1'
#
loop_
_entity.id
_entity.type
_entity.pdbx_description
1 polymer ?
#
loop_
_entity_poly.entity_id
_entity_poly.type
_entity_poly.pdbx_seq_one_letter_code
_entity_poly.pdbx_strand_id
1 'polypeptide(L)'
;MASGHILLSMGHISRLANLCNRAANTSRNIRQLGVSAGTFLSSHNRSTVRGSSINDSSDVEVAVTSDGNTIVCYHPTGDVPYELTQPIVRPDAVSDHAETHEQVLKARLGKEVLNKKQAPTVEELSKMFYTTKHRWFPVGQYHSRRRNPNPPKDR
;
A
#
# COMPACT_ATOMS: atom_id res chain seq x y z
N MET A 1 -62.60 -13.89 -1.80
CA MET A 1 -62.27 -13.36 -0.46
C MET A 1 -61.70 -14.51 0.34
N ALA A 2 -60.37 -14.56 0.50
CA ALA A 2 -59.70 -15.53 1.35
C ALA A 2 -58.63 -14.75 2.11
N SER A 3 -58.95 -14.42 3.36
CA SER A 3 -58.10 -13.68 4.29
C SER A 3 -56.96 -14.59 4.75
N GLY A 4 -55.73 -14.27 4.35
CA GLY A 4 -54.52 -14.87 4.90
C GLY A 4 -54.19 -14.22 6.24
N HIS A 5 -54.42 -14.95 7.32
CA HIS A 5 -53.95 -14.60 8.67
C HIS A 5 -52.43 -14.84 8.75
N ILE A 6 -51.65 -13.79 9.01
CA ILE A 6 -50.23 -13.90 9.36
C ILE A 6 -50.14 -13.96 10.88
N LEU A 7 -49.79 -15.13 11.42
CA LEU A 7 -49.48 -15.35 12.83
C LEU A 7 -47.99 -15.12 13.09
N LEU A 8 -47.74 -14.58 14.28
CA LEU A 8 -46.48 -14.05 14.82
C LEU A 8 -45.36 -15.10 14.95
N SER A 9 -44.12 -14.66 14.77
CA SER A 9 -42.96 -15.26 15.44
C SER A 9 -42.01 -14.15 15.87
N MET A 10 -42.04 -13.81 17.16
CA MET A 10 -41.07 -12.95 17.83
C MET A 10 -39.73 -13.69 17.88
N GLY A 11 -38.74 -13.17 17.17
CA GLY A 11 -37.35 -13.62 17.28
C GLY A 11 -36.81 -13.36 18.68
N HIS A 12 -36.44 -14.43 19.38
CA HIS A 12 -35.72 -14.41 20.64
C HIS A 12 -34.30 -13.87 20.40
N ILE A 13 -33.98 -12.70 20.96
CA ILE A 13 -32.60 -12.18 21.00
C ILE A 13 -31.98 -12.63 22.33
N SER A 14 -31.20 -13.70 22.29
CA SER A 14 -30.39 -14.15 23.42
C SER A 14 -29.18 -13.21 23.59
N ARG A 15 -29.21 -12.39 24.64
CA ARG A 15 -28.05 -11.63 25.13
C ARG A 15 -27.08 -12.60 25.81
N LEU A 16 -25.93 -12.86 25.19
CA LEU A 16 -24.80 -13.49 25.88
C LEU A 16 -23.98 -12.39 26.57
N ALA A 17 -23.91 -12.50 27.90
CA ALA A 17 -23.10 -11.65 28.76
C ALA A 17 -21.62 -11.96 28.58
N ASN A 18 -20.81 -10.91 28.46
CA ASN A 18 -19.36 -10.98 28.42
C ASN A 18 -18.81 -11.57 29.72
N LEU A 19 -18.04 -12.65 29.62
CA LEU A 19 -17.21 -13.18 30.70
C LEU A 19 -16.03 -12.22 30.91
N CYS A 20 -16.10 -11.45 31.99
CA CYS A 20 -14.99 -10.65 32.50
C CYS A 20 -13.85 -11.56 32.95
N ASN A 21 -12.73 -11.56 32.22
CA ASN A 21 -11.46 -12.09 32.73
C ASN A 21 -10.90 -11.11 33.77
N ARG A 22 -11.32 -11.30 35.03
CA ARG A 22 -10.71 -10.67 36.19
C ARG A 22 -9.46 -11.45 36.56
N ALA A 23 -8.33 -11.13 35.94
CA ALA A 23 -7.04 -11.60 36.44
C ALA A 23 -6.70 -10.80 37.72
N ALA A 24 -6.77 -11.47 38.86
CA ALA A 24 -6.32 -10.95 40.13
C ALA A 24 -4.80 -10.74 40.07
N ASN A 25 -4.35 -9.50 40.20
CA ASN A 25 -2.96 -9.20 40.49
C ASN A 25 -2.68 -9.59 41.94
N THR A 26 -2.18 -10.80 42.13
CA THR A 26 -1.55 -11.23 43.39
C THR A 26 -0.37 -10.31 43.69
N SER A 27 -0.37 -9.82 44.93
CA SER A 27 0.62 -8.97 45.57
C SER A 27 2.05 -9.37 45.24
N ARG A 28 2.79 -8.45 44.59
CA ARG A 28 4.25 -8.52 44.55
C ARG A 28 4.78 -7.58 45.60
N ASN A 29 5.28 -8.20 46.65
CA ASN A 29 5.92 -7.65 47.84
C ASN A 29 6.92 -6.53 47.46
N ILE A 30 6.63 -5.28 47.87
CA ILE A 30 7.61 -4.19 47.84
C ILE A 30 8.58 -4.46 48.99
N ARG A 31 9.73 -5.06 48.70
CA ARG A 31 10.88 -5.02 49.60
C ARG A 31 11.62 -3.73 49.30
N GLN A 32 11.44 -2.76 50.19
CA GLN A 32 12.25 -1.55 50.27
C GLN A 32 13.68 -1.99 50.62
N LEU A 33 14.60 -1.87 49.67
CA LEU A 33 16.04 -2.03 49.89
C LEU A 33 16.72 -0.67 49.73
N GLY A 34 17.64 -0.43 50.65
CA GLY A 34 18.08 0.89 51.10
C GLY A 34 18.77 1.75 50.05
N VAL A 35 18.68 3.04 50.30
CA VAL A 35 19.42 4.10 49.62
C VAL A 35 20.91 3.91 49.88
N SER A 36 21.68 3.66 48.82
CA SER A 36 23.11 3.97 48.77
C SER A 36 23.46 4.47 47.37
N ALA A 37 24.37 5.43 47.33
CA ALA A 37 24.59 6.37 46.25
C ALA A 37 24.97 5.76 44.88
N GLY A 38 24.55 6.45 43.82
CA GLY A 38 25.14 6.36 42.49
C GLY A 38 24.37 5.49 41.49
N THR A 39 24.00 6.11 40.37
CA THR A 39 23.37 5.55 39.16
C THR A 39 21.88 5.16 39.28
N PHE A 40 21.01 6.09 38.89
CA PHE A 40 19.63 5.77 38.49
C PHE A 40 19.67 5.00 37.17
N LEU A 41 19.59 3.68 37.23
CA LEU A 41 19.31 2.86 36.05
C LEU A 41 17.83 3.04 35.71
N SER A 42 17.56 3.85 34.67
CA SER A 42 16.22 3.94 34.06
C SER A 42 15.89 2.58 33.46
N SER A 43 15.12 1.78 34.19
CA SER A 43 14.51 0.55 33.67
C SER A 43 13.31 0.95 32.81
N HIS A 44 13.55 1.31 31.56
CA HIS A 44 12.48 1.44 30.58
C HIS A 44 11.91 0.04 30.34
N ASN A 45 10.62 -0.15 30.66
CA ASN A 45 9.87 -1.33 30.28
C ASN A 45 9.79 -1.37 28.76
N ARG A 46 10.80 -1.97 28.11
CA ARG A 46 10.76 -2.27 26.68
C ARG A 46 9.63 -3.29 26.51
N SER A 47 8.46 -2.85 26.04
CA SER A 47 7.39 -3.77 25.73
C SER A 47 7.84 -4.65 24.57
N THR A 48 8.11 -5.92 24.84
CA THR A 48 8.39 -6.95 23.84
C THR A 48 7.18 -7.29 22.97
N VAL A 49 6.06 -6.58 23.17
CA VAL A 49 4.90 -6.64 22.28
C VAL A 49 5.28 -5.88 21.01
N ARG A 50 5.97 -6.58 20.11
CA ARG A 50 6.25 -6.10 18.76
C ARG A 50 4.92 -6.03 18.01
N GLY A 51 4.26 -4.88 18.12
CA GLY A 51 3.11 -4.52 17.31
C GLY A 51 3.58 -4.05 15.94
N SER A 52 4.18 -4.95 15.15
CA SER A 52 4.38 -4.76 13.71
C SER A 52 4.93 -6.06 13.12
N SER A 53 4.25 -6.49 12.07
CA SER A 53 4.52 -7.64 11.25
C SER A 53 5.87 -7.48 10.52
N ILE A 54 6.38 -8.58 9.96
CA ILE A 54 7.63 -8.63 9.17
C ILE A 54 7.66 -7.68 7.95
N ASN A 55 6.59 -6.91 7.69
CA ASN A 55 6.40 -6.10 6.48
C ASN A 55 6.06 -4.62 6.76
N ASP A 56 6.37 -4.09 7.94
CA ASP A 56 6.13 -2.68 8.25
C ASP A 56 7.29 -1.80 7.71
N SER A 57 6.95 -0.68 7.07
CA SER A 57 7.90 0.22 6.37
C SER A 57 8.92 0.91 7.29
N SER A 58 8.71 0.86 8.60
CA SER A 58 9.53 1.52 9.61
C SER A 58 9.47 0.74 10.93
N ASP A 59 10.61 0.60 11.62
CA ASP A 59 10.66 0.00 12.95
C ASP A 59 10.22 1.05 13.97
N VAL A 60 8.96 1.03 14.38
CA VAL A 60 8.37 2.06 15.24
C VAL A 60 8.56 1.71 16.72
N GLU A 61 9.18 2.63 17.46
CA GLU A 61 9.29 2.57 18.91
C GLU A 61 8.40 3.65 19.55
N VAL A 62 7.46 3.23 20.39
CA VAL A 62 6.57 4.14 21.12
C VAL A 62 6.95 4.11 22.60
N ALA A 63 7.14 5.29 23.17
CA ALA A 63 7.45 5.48 24.58
C ALA A 63 6.49 6.52 25.20
N VAL A 64 6.42 6.52 26.53
CA VAL A 64 5.69 7.53 27.30
C VAL A 64 6.71 8.22 28.21
N THR A 65 6.65 9.54 28.32
CA THR A 65 7.50 10.32 29.22
C THR A 65 7.25 9.90 30.68
N SER A 66 8.21 10.08 31.59
CA SER A 66 8.08 9.79 33.03
C SER A 66 6.82 10.35 33.67
N ASP A 67 6.39 11.51 33.18
CA ASP A 67 5.26 12.28 33.71
C ASP A 67 3.91 11.72 33.22
N GLY A 68 3.89 10.76 32.30
CA GLY A 68 2.69 10.13 31.75
C GLY A 68 1.87 11.00 30.79
N ASN A 69 2.22 12.28 30.64
CA ASN A 69 1.43 13.27 29.90
C ASN A 69 1.74 13.35 28.40
N THR A 70 2.81 12.71 27.93
CA THR A 70 3.26 12.79 26.54
C THR A 70 3.66 11.41 26.04
N ILE A 71 3.16 11.07 24.85
CA ILE A 71 3.54 9.87 24.10
C ILE A 71 4.55 10.32 23.04
N VAL A 72 5.70 9.65 22.99
CA VAL A 72 6.79 9.90 22.04
C VAL A 72 6.86 8.72 21.07
N CYS A 73 6.88 9.00 19.77
CA CYS A 73 6.99 7.99 18.72
C CYS A 73 8.27 8.20 17.93
N TYR A 74 9.14 7.20 17.92
CA TYR A 74 10.33 7.14 17.08
C TYR A 74 10.04 6.20 15.90
N HIS A 75 10.14 6.70 14.67
CA HIS A 75 9.80 5.95 13.46
C HIS A 75 10.87 6.10 12.36
N PRO A 76 12.07 5.54 12.56
CA PRO A 76 13.10 5.52 11.52
C PRO A 76 12.59 4.82 10.26
N THR A 77 12.86 5.41 9.10
CA THR A 77 12.64 4.75 7.81
C THR A 77 13.68 3.64 7.64
N GLY A 78 13.22 2.43 7.28
CA GLY A 78 14.12 1.33 6.95
C GLY A 78 14.64 1.46 5.51
N ASP A 79 15.92 1.19 5.31
CA ASP A 79 16.51 1.07 3.98
C ASP A 79 16.28 -0.34 3.39
N VAL A 80 16.14 -0.44 2.06
CA VAL A 80 16.04 -1.73 1.37
C VAL A 80 17.45 -2.34 1.23
N PRO A 81 17.72 -3.53 1.80
CA PRO A 81 19.05 -4.15 1.73
C PRO A 81 19.40 -4.55 0.29
N TYR A 82 20.70 -4.53 -0.05
CA TYR A 82 21.19 -4.74 -1.41
C TYR A 82 20.85 -6.14 -1.95
N GLU A 83 20.83 -7.15 -1.08
CA GLU A 83 20.51 -8.54 -1.41
C GLU A 83 19.07 -8.73 -1.89
N LEU A 84 18.17 -7.78 -1.58
CA LEU A 84 16.79 -7.77 -2.07
C LEU A 84 16.60 -6.93 -3.35
N THR A 85 17.69 -6.48 -3.97
CA THR A 85 17.66 -5.74 -5.24
C THR A 85 18.07 -6.64 -6.42
N GLN A 86 17.65 -6.25 -7.63
CA GLN A 86 18.03 -6.94 -8.87
C GLN A 86 18.85 -6.01 -9.77
N PRO A 87 19.88 -6.53 -10.47
CA PRO A 87 20.67 -5.73 -11.38
C PRO A 87 19.81 -5.26 -12.57
N ILE A 88 20.02 -4.01 -12.99
CA ILE A 88 19.32 -3.43 -14.15
C ILE A 88 19.91 -4.05 -15.42
N VAL A 89 19.07 -4.80 -16.15
CA VAL A 89 19.45 -5.40 -17.44
C VAL A 89 19.68 -4.28 -18.46
N ARG A 90 20.85 -4.28 -19.10
CA ARG A 90 21.19 -3.35 -20.19
C ARG A 90 21.00 -4.07 -21.53
N PRO A 91 20.00 -3.70 -22.35
CA PRO A 91 19.85 -4.32 -23.67
C PRO A 91 21.00 -3.88 -24.59
N ASP A 92 21.67 -4.85 -25.21
CA ASP A 92 22.74 -4.59 -26.17
C ASP A 92 22.18 -4.00 -27.47
N ALA A 93 22.85 -2.98 -28.02
CA ALA A 93 22.39 -2.22 -29.18
C ALA A 93 22.52 -2.97 -30.52
N VAL A 94 23.09 -4.18 -30.51
CA VAL A 94 23.65 -4.83 -31.69
C VAL A 94 23.04 -6.20 -31.90
N SER A 95 21.85 -6.22 -32.49
CA SER A 95 21.33 -7.43 -33.16
C SER A 95 20.66 -7.09 -34.49
N ASP A 96 21.19 -6.12 -35.24
CA ASP A 96 20.74 -5.87 -36.62
C ASP A 96 21.91 -6.13 -37.57
N HIS A 97 21.78 -7.18 -38.39
CA HIS A 97 22.65 -7.46 -39.51
C HIS A 97 22.47 -6.35 -40.57
N ALA A 98 23.40 -5.40 -40.63
CA ALA A 98 23.45 -4.42 -41.69
C ALA A 98 24.90 -4.04 -41.98
N GLU A 99 25.28 -4.17 -43.24
CA GLU A 99 26.66 -4.17 -43.72
C GLU A 99 27.28 -2.75 -43.78
N THR A 100 26.56 -1.69 -43.38
CA THR A 100 27.11 -0.31 -43.30
C THR A 100 26.37 0.56 -42.28
N HIS A 101 27.12 1.22 -41.37
CA HIS A 101 26.61 2.01 -40.23
C HIS A 101 25.58 3.09 -40.61
N GLU A 102 25.76 3.78 -41.74
CA GLU A 102 24.88 4.86 -42.18
C GLU A 102 23.49 4.36 -42.64
N GLN A 103 23.44 3.15 -43.19
CA GLN A 103 22.20 2.55 -43.68
C GLN A 103 21.29 2.12 -42.52
N VAL A 104 21.88 1.72 -41.39
CA VAL A 104 21.17 1.39 -40.13
C VAL A 104 20.45 2.61 -39.56
N LEU A 105 21.14 3.75 -39.47
CA LEU A 105 20.55 4.99 -38.94
C LEU A 105 19.37 5.45 -39.79
N LYS A 106 19.52 5.39 -41.13
CA LYS A 106 18.47 5.77 -42.08
C LYS A 106 17.27 4.82 -42.05
N ALA A 107 17.49 3.52 -41.87
CA ALA A 107 16.44 2.52 -41.77
C ALA A 107 15.66 2.62 -40.43
N ARG A 108 16.36 2.83 -39.30
CA ARG A 108 15.74 2.92 -37.97
C ARG A 108 14.99 4.24 -37.72
N LEU A 109 15.49 5.36 -38.26
CA LEU A 109 14.96 6.71 -37.99
C LEU A 109 14.18 7.33 -39.17
N GLY A 110 14.05 6.61 -40.27
CA GLY A 110 13.32 7.08 -41.45
C GLY A 110 11.86 7.40 -41.10
N LYS A 111 11.45 8.66 -41.27
CA LYS A 111 10.06 9.13 -41.06
C LYS A 111 9.03 8.28 -41.81
N GLU A 112 9.44 7.70 -42.93
CA GLU A 112 8.61 6.80 -43.75
C GLU A 112 8.22 5.49 -43.04
N VAL A 113 9.08 4.95 -42.18
CA VAL A 113 8.79 3.75 -41.39
C VAL A 113 7.80 4.08 -40.27
N LEU A 114 7.86 5.30 -39.72
CA LEU A 114 6.94 5.75 -38.68
C LEU A 114 5.56 6.09 -39.25
N ASN A 115 5.49 6.75 -40.42
CA ASN A 115 4.24 7.17 -41.05
C ASN A 115 3.43 6.00 -41.65
N LYS A 116 4.07 4.86 -41.93
CA LYS A 116 3.44 3.66 -42.49
C LYS A 116 2.86 2.71 -41.43
N LYS A 117 3.07 2.98 -40.14
CA LYS A 117 2.50 2.13 -39.09
C LYS A 117 1.00 2.41 -38.99
N GLN A 118 0.21 1.43 -39.40
CA GLN A 118 -1.23 1.39 -39.18
C GLN A 118 -1.51 1.64 -37.70
N ALA A 119 -2.55 2.44 -37.40
CA ALA A 119 -2.96 2.67 -36.02
C ALA A 119 -3.18 1.32 -35.30
N PRO A 120 -2.67 1.14 -34.07
CA PRO A 120 -2.83 -0.10 -33.33
C PRO A 120 -4.31 -0.49 -33.21
N THR A 121 -4.59 -1.78 -33.38
CA THR A 121 -5.96 -2.29 -33.28
C THR A 121 -6.45 -2.16 -31.83
N VAL A 122 -7.74 -1.91 -31.62
CA VAL A 122 -8.35 -1.85 -30.28
C VAL A 122 -8.04 -3.11 -29.45
N GLU A 123 -7.97 -4.27 -30.10
CA GLU A 123 -7.61 -5.54 -29.46
C GLU A 123 -6.16 -5.55 -28.95
N GLU A 124 -5.23 -5.04 -29.74
CA GLU A 124 -3.82 -4.89 -29.37
C GLU A 124 -3.68 -3.96 -28.15
N LEU A 125 -4.37 -2.82 -28.17
CA LEU A 125 -4.41 -1.89 -27.04
C LEU A 125 -5.02 -2.55 -25.79
N SER A 126 -6.11 -3.28 -25.95
CA SER A 126 -6.76 -3.96 -24.84
C SER A 126 -5.84 -5.02 -24.19
N LYS A 127 -5.06 -5.74 -25.00
CA LYS A 127 -4.11 -6.76 -24.54
C LYS A 127 -2.86 -6.15 -23.91
N MET A 128 -2.31 -5.09 -24.51
CA MET A 128 -1.11 -4.40 -24.01
C MET A 128 -1.35 -3.74 -22.65
N PHE A 129 -2.52 -3.12 -22.45
CA PHE A 129 -2.87 -2.42 -21.21
C PHE A 129 -3.69 -3.26 -20.23
N TYR A 130 -3.96 -4.54 -20.53
CA TYR A 130 -4.82 -5.40 -19.71
C TYR A 130 -6.18 -4.76 -19.39
N THR A 131 -6.81 -4.16 -20.39
CA THR A 131 -8.12 -3.47 -20.27
C THR A 131 -9.17 -4.11 -21.16
N THR A 132 -10.44 -3.74 -20.97
CA THR A 132 -11.51 -4.15 -21.87
C THR A 132 -11.57 -3.26 -23.13
N LYS A 133 -12.08 -3.80 -24.24
CA LYS A 133 -12.19 -3.09 -25.52
C LYS A 133 -13.04 -1.81 -25.47
N HIS A 134 -14.03 -1.74 -24.57
CA HIS A 134 -15.01 -0.66 -24.51
C HIS A 134 -14.41 0.72 -24.18
N ARG A 135 -13.29 0.75 -23.46
CA ARG A 135 -12.57 1.99 -23.12
C ARG A 135 -11.97 2.70 -24.34
N TRP A 136 -11.70 1.95 -25.39
CA TRP A 136 -10.97 2.41 -26.58
C TRP A 136 -11.89 2.89 -27.71
N PHE A 137 -13.19 2.63 -27.64
CA PHE A 137 -14.15 3.20 -28.59
C PHE A 137 -14.38 4.68 -28.30
N PRO A 138 -14.50 5.53 -29.33
CA PRO A 138 -14.72 6.96 -29.15
C PRO A 138 -16.06 7.21 -28.46
N VAL A 139 -16.09 8.23 -27.61
CA VAL A 139 -17.31 8.68 -26.93
C VAL A 139 -17.97 9.76 -27.79
N GLY A 140 -19.31 9.71 -27.89
CA GLY A 140 -20.09 10.69 -28.65
C GLY A 140 -19.93 12.14 -28.17
N GLN A 141 -20.22 13.08 -29.08
CA GLN A 141 -20.01 14.52 -28.88
C GLN A 141 -20.65 15.09 -27.60
N TYR A 142 -21.82 14.57 -27.21
CA TYR A 142 -22.55 15.00 -26.00
C TYR A 142 -21.72 14.86 -24.72
N HIS A 143 -21.05 13.73 -24.52
CA HIS A 143 -20.22 13.51 -23.34
C HIS A 143 -18.92 14.31 -23.42
N SER A 144 -18.31 14.40 -24.60
CA SER A 144 -17.08 15.16 -24.82
C SER A 144 -17.24 16.65 -24.51
N ARG A 145 -18.38 17.25 -24.87
CA ARG A 145 -18.68 18.67 -24.59
C ARG A 145 -18.90 18.99 -23.11
N ARG A 146 -19.28 18.00 -22.30
CA ARG A 146 -19.54 18.16 -20.87
C ARG A 146 -18.33 17.89 -20.00
N ARG A 147 -17.23 17.40 -20.59
CA ARG A 147 -15.96 17.30 -19.90
C ARG A 147 -15.51 18.72 -19.56
N ASN A 148 -15.23 18.97 -18.29
CA ASN A 148 -14.61 20.23 -17.88
C ASN A 148 -13.17 20.28 -18.43
N PRO A 149 -12.83 21.22 -19.34
CA PRO A 149 -11.48 21.33 -19.88
C PRO A 149 -10.48 21.86 -18.85
N ASN A 150 -10.94 22.66 -17.90
CA ASN A 150 -10.11 23.29 -16.88
C ASN A 150 -10.65 22.93 -15.47
N PRO A 151 -10.51 21.66 -15.05
CA PRO A 151 -10.84 21.29 -13.68
C PRO A 151 -9.92 22.04 -12.70
N PRO A 152 -10.41 22.43 -11.52
CA PRO A 152 -9.56 23.02 -10.50
C PRO A 152 -8.47 22.01 -10.11
N LYS A 153 -7.20 22.41 -10.20
CA LYS A 153 -6.06 21.58 -9.79
C LYS A 153 -5.94 21.64 -8.27
N ASP A 154 -6.02 20.50 -7.61
CA ASP A 154 -5.63 20.35 -6.20
C ASP A 154 -4.15 19.92 -6.14
N ARG A 155 -3.33 20.68 -5.41
CA ARG A 155 -1.85 20.59 -5.21
C ARG A 155 -1.00 20.33 -6.48
#